data_AF-A0A8J2EBL8-F1
#
_entry.id   AF-A0A8J2EBL8-F1
#
_cell.length_a   1.000
_cell.length_b   1.000
_cell.length_c   1.000
_cell.angle_alpha   90.00
_cell.angle_beta   90.00
_cell.angle_gamma   90.00
#
_symmetry.space_group_name_H-M   'P 1'
#
loop_
_entity.id
_entity.type
_entity.pdbx_description
1 polymer ?
#
loop_
_entity_poly.entity_id
_entity_poly.type
_entity_poly.pdbx_seq_one_letter_code
_entity_poly.pdbx_strand_id
1 'polypeptide(L)'
;MASKVVSVLFSIILATILVAVNSANDGINREIQFCVNHTMECNPELSEPCCDSSNICKLINNVFKTNTVRFFCYKTINIGEACGDDDFDCTEDNFARCNSKNICECDNRFTKNNETCEPTLSAYCKEDNHCRVENSNCRDGFCNCKPSYKPNKASTKCLPDFL
;
A
#
# COMPACT_ATOMS: atom_id res chain seq x y z
N MET A 1 -10.01 66.95 -32.51
CA MET A 1 -9.14 65.80 -32.84
C MET A 1 -8.58 65.09 -31.59
N ALA A 2 -8.36 65.78 -30.46
CA ALA A 2 -7.87 65.17 -29.21
C ALA A 2 -8.81 64.11 -28.57
N SER A 3 -10.13 64.28 -28.65
CA SER A 3 -11.11 63.38 -27.99
C SER A 3 -11.15 61.95 -28.57
N LYS A 4 -10.92 61.77 -29.89
CA LYS A 4 -10.84 60.43 -30.50
C LYS A 4 -9.56 59.69 -30.10
N VAL A 5 -8.46 60.41 -29.91
CA VAL A 5 -7.17 59.84 -29.49
C VAL A 5 -7.24 59.33 -28.05
N VAL A 6 -7.86 60.09 -27.14
CA VAL A 6 -8.06 59.66 -25.74
C VAL A 6 -8.95 58.43 -25.65
N SER A 7 -10.02 58.36 -26.45
CA SER A 7 -10.89 57.18 -26.50
C SER A 7 -10.14 55.93 -26.97
N VAL A 8 -9.30 56.04 -27.99
CA VAL A 8 -8.52 54.91 -28.53
C VAL A 8 -7.48 54.45 -27.52
N LEU A 9 -6.79 55.36 -26.84
CA LEU A 9 -5.81 55.02 -25.80
C LEU A 9 -6.47 54.30 -24.62
N PHE A 10 -7.67 54.72 -24.20
CA PHE A 10 -8.41 54.05 -23.13
C PHE A 10 -8.84 52.62 -23.53
N SER A 11 -9.27 52.42 -24.78
CA SER A 11 -9.61 51.09 -25.31
C SER A 11 -8.40 50.16 -25.38
N ILE A 12 -7.22 50.67 -25.75
CA ILE A 12 -5.98 49.89 -25.78
C ILE A 12 -5.56 49.48 -24.37
N ILE A 13 -5.62 50.41 -23.41
CA ILE A 13 -5.28 50.13 -22.00
C ILE A 13 -6.23 49.07 -21.43
N LEU A 14 -7.54 49.19 -21.66
CA LEU A 14 -8.51 48.21 -21.18
C LEU A 14 -8.28 46.81 -21.80
N ALA A 15 -7.94 46.75 -23.09
CA ALA A 15 -7.60 45.50 -23.75
C ALA A 15 -6.34 44.85 -23.17
N THR A 16 -5.31 45.63 -22.84
CA THR A 16 -4.08 45.10 -22.22
C THR A 16 -4.32 44.57 -20.80
N ILE A 17 -5.19 45.21 -20.02
CA ILE A 17 -5.55 44.75 -18.67
C ILE A 17 -6.34 43.43 -18.75
N LEU A 18 -7.27 43.29 -19.70
CA LEU A 18 -8.00 42.03 -19.92
C LEU A 18 -7.08 40.87 -20.29
N VAL A 19 -6.05 41.11 -21.11
CA VAL A 19 -5.04 40.09 -21.44
C VAL A 19 -4.21 39.70 -20.22
N ALA A 20 -3.81 40.66 -19.38
CA ALA A 20 -3.00 40.40 -18.19
C ALA A 20 -3.75 39.59 -17.12
N VAL A 21 -5.06 39.83 -16.92
CA VAL A 21 -5.88 39.07 -15.96
C VAL A 21 -6.05 37.61 -16.39
N ASN A 22 -6.17 37.36 -17.71
CA ASN A 22 -6.25 35.99 -18.23
C ASN A 22 -4.92 35.22 -18.12
N SER A 23 -3.79 35.91 -18.03
CA SER A 23 -2.46 35.29 -17.90
C SER A 23 -2.02 35.01 -16.45
N ALA A 24 -2.76 35.47 -15.44
CA ALA A 24 -2.36 35.37 -14.04
C ALA A 24 -2.90 34.13 -13.30
N ASN A 25 -3.57 33.21 -14.00
CA ASN A 25 -4.15 32.01 -13.39
C ASN A 25 -3.47 30.72 -13.86
N ASP A 26 -2.15 30.75 -14.00
CA ASP A 26 -1.35 29.53 -14.15
C ASP A 26 -0.95 29.05 -12.75
N GLY A 27 -1.95 28.58 -12.00
CA GLY A 27 -1.70 27.69 -10.88
C GLY A 27 -0.94 26.51 -11.46
N ILE A 28 0.30 26.30 -11.02
CA ILE A 28 1.17 25.22 -11.49
C ILE A 28 0.51 23.89 -11.11
N ASN A 29 -0.41 23.44 -11.95
CA ASN A 29 -0.89 22.08 -11.99
C ASN A 29 0.20 21.33 -12.73
N ARG A 30 1.20 20.83 -11.99
CA ARG A 30 2.10 19.82 -12.56
C ARG A 30 1.24 18.59 -12.81
N GLU A 31 0.64 18.50 -14.00
CA GLU A 31 0.20 17.22 -14.53
C GLU A 31 1.38 16.26 -14.37
N ILE A 32 1.18 15.19 -13.60
CA ILE A 32 2.16 14.12 -13.48
C ILE A 32 2.24 13.48 -14.87
N GLN A 33 3.16 13.96 -15.70
CA GLN A 33 3.16 13.63 -17.12
C GLN A 33 3.51 12.16 -17.36
N PHE A 34 4.13 11.48 -16.38
CA PHE A 34 4.50 10.07 -16.43
C PHE A 34 4.43 9.45 -15.03
N CYS A 35 3.83 8.26 -14.90
CA CYS A 35 3.95 7.46 -13.69
C CYS A 35 5.37 6.86 -13.59
N VAL A 36 5.70 6.28 -12.43
CA VAL A 36 6.99 5.62 -12.22
C VAL A 36 6.88 4.10 -12.36
N ASN A 37 7.97 3.48 -12.82
CA ASN A 37 8.05 2.05 -13.10
C ASN A 37 8.05 1.16 -11.82
N HIS A 38 7.92 -0.16 -12.03
CA HIS A 38 8.12 -1.17 -10.98
C HIS A 38 9.44 -0.96 -10.23
N THR A 39 9.43 -1.17 -8.90
CA THR A 39 10.55 -0.92 -7.97
C THR A 39 11.03 0.53 -7.84
N MET A 40 10.39 1.50 -8.49
CA MET A 40 10.73 2.92 -8.34
C MET A 40 9.96 3.56 -7.18
N GLU A 41 10.57 4.55 -6.55
CA GLU A 41 9.99 5.29 -5.43
C GLU A 41 8.79 6.12 -5.90
N CYS A 42 7.68 6.02 -5.18
CA CYS A 42 6.42 6.71 -5.47
C CYS A 42 6.01 7.57 -4.27
N ASN A 43 5.18 8.59 -4.52
CA ASN A 43 4.72 9.50 -3.47
C ASN A 43 3.26 9.21 -3.09
N PRO A 44 2.97 8.68 -1.89
CA PRO A 44 1.61 8.37 -1.46
C PRO A 44 0.80 9.61 -1.05
N GLU A 45 1.44 10.76 -0.83
CA GLU A 45 0.78 12.01 -0.42
C GLU A 45 0.07 12.72 -1.58
N LEU A 46 0.23 12.21 -2.80
CA LEU A 46 -0.50 12.68 -3.96
C LEU A 46 -1.95 12.20 -3.89
N SER A 47 -2.89 13.02 -4.34
CA SER A 47 -4.31 12.61 -4.48
C SER A 47 -4.47 11.34 -5.32
N GLU A 48 -3.54 11.11 -6.25
CA GLU A 48 -3.41 9.89 -7.02
C GLU A 48 -1.92 9.50 -7.13
N PRO A 49 -1.42 8.58 -6.28
CA PRO A 49 -0.07 8.05 -6.40
C PRO A 49 0.10 7.29 -7.72
N CYS A 50 0.98 7.78 -8.59
CA CYS A 50 1.11 7.32 -9.97
C CYS A 50 2.17 6.20 -10.09
N CYS A 51 1.75 4.99 -10.42
CA CYS A 51 2.61 3.86 -10.78
C CYS A 51 2.25 3.38 -12.19
N ASP A 52 3.25 3.00 -12.99
CA ASP A 52 3.00 2.43 -14.32
C ASP A 52 2.34 1.06 -14.22
N SER A 53 1.51 0.71 -15.22
CA SER A 53 0.76 -0.56 -15.27
C SER A 53 -0.22 -0.72 -14.09
N SER A 54 -0.63 -1.94 -13.74
CA SER A 54 -1.48 -2.23 -12.56
C SER A 54 -0.68 -2.28 -11.24
N ASN A 55 0.42 -1.54 -11.15
CA ASN A 55 1.23 -1.46 -9.94
C ASN A 55 0.58 -0.51 -8.93
N ILE A 56 0.85 -0.72 -7.65
CA ILE A 56 0.34 0.09 -6.55
C ILE A 56 1.52 0.65 -5.77
N CYS A 57 1.38 1.89 -5.29
CA CYS A 57 2.38 2.54 -4.45
C CYS A 57 2.32 1.94 -3.04
N LYS A 58 3.23 1.00 -2.74
CA LYS A 58 3.26 0.25 -1.48
C LYS A 58 4.35 0.75 -0.56
N LEU A 59 4.11 0.67 0.74
CA LEU A 59 5.14 0.90 1.74
C LEU A 59 6.17 -0.23 1.62
N ILE A 60 7.46 0.08 1.73
CA ILE A 60 8.43 -0.95 2.06
C ILE A 60 9.06 -0.61 3.40
N ASN A 61 8.62 -1.33 4.43
CA ASN A 61 9.27 -1.29 5.73
C ASN A 61 10.62 -2.00 5.68
N ASN A 62 11.63 -1.42 6.33
CA ASN A 62 12.96 -2.00 6.57
C ASN A 62 13.98 -2.01 5.42
N VAL A 63 13.88 -1.16 4.40
CA VAL A 63 14.89 -1.17 3.31
C VAL A 63 16.32 -0.90 3.84
N PHE A 64 16.53 -0.13 4.93
CA PHE A 64 17.89 0.26 5.35
C PHE A 64 18.20 0.45 6.85
N LYS A 65 17.38 -0.02 7.82
CA LYS A 65 17.53 0.36 9.26
C LYS A 65 17.57 1.90 9.49
N THR A 66 17.06 2.66 8.53
CA THR A 66 16.82 4.09 8.68
C THR A 66 15.37 4.27 9.07
N ASN A 67 15.05 5.14 10.02
CA ASN A 67 13.67 5.51 10.38
C ASN A 67 12.92 6.28 9.26
N THR A 68 13.32 6.09 8.00
CA THR A 68 12.75 6.76 6.83
C THR A 68 11.81 5.78 6.14
N VAL A 69 10.52 6.08 6.21
CA VAL A 69 9.43 5.39 5.52
C VAL A 69 9.53 5.73 4.03
N ARG A 70 9.61 4.72 3.15
CA ARG A 70 9.67 4.91 1.68
C ARG A 70 8.64 4.03 1.00
N PHE A 71 8.10 4.53 -0.11
CA PHE A 71 7.06 3.85 -0.86
C PHE A 71 7.54 3.58 -2.27
N PHE A 72 7.19 2.41 -2.82
CA PHE A 72 7.64 1.97 -4.13
C PHE A 72 6.50 1.33 -4.91
N CYS A 73 6.57 1.42 -6.25
CA CYS A 73 5.58 0.80 -7.12
C CYS A 73 5.82 -0.71 -7.26
N TYR A 74 4.88 -1.50 -6.76
CA TYR A 74 4.93 -2.97 -6.84
C TYR A 74 3.62 -3.55 -7.36
N LYS A 75 3.73 -4.69 -8.04
CA LYS A 75 2.57 -5.43 -8.52
C LYS A 75 1.82 -6.02 -7.33
N THR A 76 0.50 -6.06 -7.39
CA THR A 76 -0.33 -6.84 -6.47
C THR A 76 -0.45 -8.25 -7.05
N ILE A 77 0.31 -9.20 -6.51
CA ILE A 77 0.27 -10.60 -6.91
C ILE A 77 -0.53 -11.40 -5.87
N ASN A 78 -1.47 -12.21 -6.34
CA ASN A 78 -2.36 -13.01 -5.51
C ASN A 78 -1.71 -14.33 -5.07
N ILE A 79 -2.26 -14.93 -4.03
CA ILE A 79 -1.81 -16.25 -3.56
C ILE A 79 -1.99 -17.30 -4.66
N GLY A 80 -0.89 -17.99 -5.00
CA GLY A 80 -0.84 -19.02 -6.05
C GLY A 80 -0.41 -18.49 -7.42
N GLU A 81 -0.22 -17.18 -7.57
CA GLU A 81 0.34 -16.59 -8.78
C GLU A 81 1.86 -16.53 -8.73
N ALA A 82 2.49 -16.40 -9.90
CA ALA A 82 3.93 -16.30 -10.02
C ALA A 82 4.43 -14.93 -9.52
N CYS A 83 5.47 -14.95 -8.69
CA CYS A 83 6.20 -13.77 -8.19
C CYS A 83 7.62 -13.70 -8.76
N GLY A 84 8.28 -12.55 -8.62
CA GLY A 84 9.70 -12.40 -8.91
C GLY A 84 10.60 -13.10 -7.89
N ASP A 85 11.85 -12.68 -7.79
CA ASP A 85 12.80 -13.25 -6.83
C ASP A 85 12.62 -12.72 -5.39
N ASP A 86 11.78 -11.70 -5.21
CA ASP A 86 11.57 -11.00 -3.93
C ASP A 86 10.11 -11.06 -3.46
N ASP A 87 9.92 -10.97 -2.14
CA ASP A 87 8.60 -11.07 -1.49
C ASP A 87 7.68 -9.85 -1.76
N PHE A 88 8.23 -8.72 -2.22
CA PHE A 88 7.50 -7.44 -2.37
C PHE A 88 6.35 -7.48 -3.40
N ASP A 89 6.44 -8.43 -4.33
CA ASP A 89 5.39 -8.68 -5.31
C ASP A 89 4.17 -9.35 -4.67
N CYS A 90 4.37 -10.17 -3.64
CA CYS A 90 3.28 -10.78 -2.87
C CYS A 90 2.72 -9.74 -1.89
N THR A 91 1.40 -9.58 -1.90
CA THR A 91 0.70 -8.49 -1.19
C THR A 91 1.07 -8.35 0.30
N GLU A 92 1.38 -7.11 0.74
CA GLU A 92 1.65 -6.77 2.16
C GLU A 92 0.45 -7.10 3.06
N ASP A 93 -0.78 -6.95 2.56
CA ASP A 93 -2.00 -7.05 3.37
C ASP A 93 -2.42 -8.47 3.72
N ASN A 94 -1.75 -9.49 3.19
CA ASN A 94 -2.14 -10.88 3.35
C ASN A 94 -1.03 -11.77 3.89
N PHE A 95 -0.02 -11.23 4.59
CA PHE A 95 1.02 -12.06 5.21
C PHE A 95 1.59 -13.13 4.25
N ALA A 96 1.79 -12.74 2.99
CA ALA A 96 2.21 -13.60 1.91
C ALA A 96 3.70 -13.43 1.64
N ARG A 97 4.33 -14.42 1.01
CA ARG A 97 5.74 -14.40 0.60
C ARG A 97 5.91 -15.14 -0.72
N CYS A 98 6.99 -14.86 -1.42
CA CYS A 98 7.39 -15.61 -2.60
C CYS A 98 8.17 -16.85 -2.17
N ASN A 99 7.71 -18.04 -2.55
CA ASN A 99 8.42 -19.27 -2.21
C ASN A 99 9.55 -19.57 -3.20
N SER A 100 10.35 -20.60 -2.91
CA SER A 100 11.47 -21.02 -3.77
C SER A 100 11.08 -21.54 -5.16
N LYS A 101 9.78 -21.62 -5.45
CA LYS A 101 9.23 -21.95 -6.78
C LYS A 101 8.69 -20.71 -7.49
N ASN A 102 8.95 -19.52 -6.96
CA ASN A 102 8.48 -18.25 -7.47
C ASN A 102 6.95 -18.18 -7.51
N ILE A 103 6.29 -18.68 -6.47
CA ILE A 103 4.84 -18.62 -6.29
C ILE A 103 4.52 -17.94 -4.96
N CYS A 104 3.57 -16.99 -4.98
CA CYS A 104 3.10 -16.37 -3.75
C CYS A 104 2.34 -17.40 -2.89
N GLU A 105 2.79 -17.58 -1.66
CA GLU A 105 2.16 -18.42 -0.65
C GLU A 105 2.02 -17.66 0.66
N CYS A 106 1.25 -18.20 1.60
CA CYS A 106 1.22 -17.63 2.95
C CYS A 106 2.56 -17.81 3.64
N ASP A 107 3.00 -16.77 4.34
CA ASP A 107 4.06 -16.87 5.33
C ASP A 107 3.71 -18.01 6.30
N ASN A 108 4.73 -18.71 6.78
CA ASN A 108 4.57 -19.90 7.60
C ASN A 108 3.80 -19.65 8.91
N ARG A 109 3.69 -18.40 9.36
CA ARG A 109 2.89 -17.96 10.52
C ARG A 109 1.40 -17.78 10.20
N PHE A 110 0.97 -18.08 8.98
CA PHE A 110 -0.41 -17.89 8.50
C PHE A 110 -0.85 -19.09 7.66
N THR A 111 -2.15 -19.17 7.37
CA THR A 111 -2.73 -20.24 6.55
C THR A 111 -3.60 -19.65 5.47
N LYS A 112 -3.56 -20.26 4.28
CA LYS A 112 -4.40 -19.84 3.15
C LYS A 112 -5.87 -20.11 3.46
N ASN A 113 -6.68 -19.06 3.42
CA ASN A 113 -8.14 -19.14 3.38
C ASN A 113 -8.62 -18.44 2.09
N ASN A 114 -8.99 -19.21 1.07
CA ASN A 114 -9.27 -18.68 -0.28
C ASN A 114 -8.09 -17.86 -0.85
N GLU A 115 -8.26 -16.56 -1.05
CA GLU A 115 -7.27 -15.65 -1.66
C GLU A 115 -6.50 -14.83 -0.61
N THR A 116 -6.81 -15.02 0.68
CA THR A 116 -6.16 -14.31 1.79
C THR A 116 -5.37 -15.29 2.66
N CYS A 117 -4.40 -14.77 3.41
CA CYS A 117 -3.80 -15.54 4.50
C CYS A 117 -4.35 -15.05 5.82
N GLU A 118 -4.84 -16.00 6.59
CA GLU A 118 -5.44 -15.73 7.90
C GLU A 118 -4.60 -16.40 8.98
N PRO A 119 -4.52 -15.78 10.16
CA PRO A 119 -3.89 -16.41 11.29
C PRO A 119 -4.76 -17.56 11.80
N THR A 120 -4.12 -18.70 12.05
CA THR A 120 -4.78 -19.90 12.57
C THR A 120 -4.01 -20.43 13.76
N LEU A 121 -4.64 -21.27 14.57
CA LEU A 121 -3.95 -21.94 15.66
C LEU A 121 -2.88 -22.92 15.10
N SER A 122 -3.12 -23.60 13.99
CA SER A 122 -2.08 -24.44 13.36
C SER A 122 -0.93 -23.69 12.67
N ALA A 123 -0.87 -22.36 12.76
CA ALA A 123 0.24 -21.58 12.22
C ALA A 123 1.56 -21.90 12.95
N TYR A 124 2.66 -21.93 12.20
CA TYR A 124 3.98 -22.12 12.78
C TYR A 124 4.39 -20.90 13.60
N CYS A 125 5.02 -21.14 14.74
CA CYS A 125 5.53 -20.09 15.62
C CYS A 125 6.88 -20.49 16.24
N LYS A 126 7.61 -19.48 16.71
CA LYS A 126 8.83 -19.66 17.52
C LYS A 126 8.68 -19.02 18.89
N GLU A 127 7.94 -17.91 18.92
CA GLU A 127 7.65 -17.11 20.11
C GLU A 127 6.14 -16.80 20.14
N ASP A 128 5.62 -16.50 21.33
CA ASP A 128 4.19 -16.21 21.53
C ASP A 128 3.70 -15.04 20.68
N ASN A 129 4.55 -14.03 20.43
CA ASN A 129 4.24 -12.85 19.64
C ASN A 129 4.03 -13.16 18.13
N HIS A 130 4.45 -14.33 17.65
CA HIS A 130 4.19 -14.78 16.28
C HIS A 130 2.73 -15.19 16.09
N CYS A 131 2.06 -15.61 17.17
CA CYS A 131 0.69 -16.04 17.13
C CYS A 131 -0.25 -14.83 17.11
N ARG A 132 -0.90 -14.61 15.96
CA ARG A 132 -1.80 -13.47 15.77
C ARG A 132 -3.24 -13.74 16.20
N VAL A 133 -3.59 -15.00 16.47
CA VAL A 133 -4.89 -15.33 17.07
C VAL A 133 -4.90 -14.80 18.51
N GLU A 134 -5.87 -13.98 18.86
CA GLU A 134 -5.98 -13.44 20.22
C GLU A 134 -6.10 -14.59 21.25
N ASN A 135 -5.51 -14.41 22.43
CA ASN A 135 -5.46 -15.43 23.49
C ASN A 135 -4.81 -16.76 23.06
N SER A 136 -3.92 -16.71 22.08
CA SER A 136 -3.04 -17.84 21.74
C SER A 136 -1.60 -17.60 22.18
N ASN A 137 -0.83 -18.68 22.30
CA ASN A 137 0.59 -18.70 22.60
C ASN A 137 1.28 -19.76 21.74
N CYS A 138 2.60 -19.67 21.63
CA CYS A 138 3.38 -20.66 20.90
C CYS A 138 3.63 -21.88 21.79
N ARG A 139 3.21 -23.05 21.31
CA ARG A 139 3.42 -24.31 22.01
C ARG A 139 3.76 -25.40 21.00
N ASP A 140 4.85 -26.11 21.24
CA ASP A 140 5.34 -27.19 20.38
C ASP A 140 5.56 -26.74 18.91
N GLY A 141 5.90 -25.46 18.71
CA GLY A 141 6.14 -24.87 17.38
C GLY A 141 4.88 -24.41 16.64
N PHE A 142 3.71 -24.50 17.25
CA PHE A 142 2.43 -24.08 16.66
C PHE A 142 1.62 -23.20 17.61
N CYS A 143 0.77 -22.35 17.04
CA CYS A 143 -0.11 -21.51 17.84
C CYS A 143 -1.20 -22.33 18.54
N ASN A 144 -1.43 -22.07 19.81
CA ASN A 144 -2.43 -22.81 20.59
C ASN A 144 -3.14 -21.84 21.49
N CYS A 145 -4.41 -22.13 21.83
CA CYS A 145 -5.09 -21.31 22.82
C CYS A 145 -4.37 -21.39 24.17
N LYS A 146 -4.23 -20.23 24.82
CA LYS A 146 -3.74 -20.13 26.18
C LYS A 146 -4.63 -20.95 27.13
N PRO A 147 -4.13 -21.31 28.32
CA PRO A 147 -4.97 -21.88 29.37
C PRO A 147 -6.23 -21.02 29.59
N SER A 148 -7.36 -21.68 29.86
CA SER A 148 -8.69 -21.06 30.00
C SER A 148 -9.34 -20.57 28.69
N TYR A 149 -8.80 -20.92 27.53
CA TYR A 149 -9.45 -20.67 26.24
C TYR A 149 -9.54 -21.95 25.41
N LYS A 150 -10.57 -22.03 24.55
CA LYS A 150 -10.79 -23.12 23.60
C LYS A 150 -10.87 -22.60 22.17
N PRO A 151 -10.38 -23.39 21.19
CA PRO A 151 -10.52 -23.06 19.78
C PRO A 151 -12.00 -23.04 19.38
N ASN A 152 -12.41 -22.08 18.56
CA ASN A 152 -13.66 -22.17 17.81
C ASN A 152 -13.58 -23.29 16.75
N LYS A 153 -14.71 -23.65 16.14
CA LYS A 153 -14.75 -24.71 15.10
C LYS A 153 -13.80 -24.49 13.93
N ALA A 154 -13.53 -23.23 13.57
CA ALA A 154 -12.64 -22.88 12.47
C ALA A 154 -11.16 -22.79 12.89
N SER A 155 -10.83 -22.94 14.18
CA SER A 155 -9.47 -22.75 14.72
C SER A 155 -8.85 -21.38 14.41
N THR A 156 -9.69 -20.35 14.28
CA THR A 156 -9.32 -18.95 14.01
C THR A 156 -9.49 -18.04 15.22
N LYS A 157 -10.13 -18.53 16.29
CA LYS A 157 -10.37 -17.77 17.53
C LYS A 157 -10.17 -18.66 18.75
N CYS A 158 -9.67 -18.06 19.82
CA CYS A 158 -9.67 -18.64 21.17
C CYS A 158 -10.76 -17.96 22.00
N LEU A 159 -11.79 -18.71 22.36
CA LEU A 159 -12.92 -18.23 23.15
C LEU A 159 -12.73 -18.66 24.62
N PRO A 160 -13.12 -17.84 25.60
CA PRO A 160 -13.00 -18.21 27.00
C PRO A 160 -13.71 -19.55 27.28
N ASP A 161 -13.00 -20.43 27.96
CA ASP A 161 -13.52 -21.70 28.46
C ASP A 161 -14.17 -21.42 29.81
N PHE A 162 -15.41 -20.93 29.78
CA PHE A 162 -16.24 -20.79 30.97
C PHE A 162 -16.69 -22.19 31.41
N LEU A 163 -15.76 -22.95 31.99
CA LEU A 163 -16.08 -24.14 32.78
C LEU A 163 -16.95 -23.75 33.98
#